data_AF-A0A1G5HYI9-F1
#
_entry.id   AF-A0A1G5HYI9-F1
#
_cell.length_a   1.000
_cell.length_b   1.000
_cell.length_c   1.000
_cell.angle_alpha   90.00
_cell.angle_beta   90.00
_cell.angle_gamma   90.00
#
_symmetry.space_group_name_H-M   'P 1'
#
loop_
_entity.id
_entity.type
_entity.pdbx_description
1 polymer ?
#
loop_
_entity_poly.entity_id
_entity_poly.type
_entity_poly.pdbx_seq_one_letter_code
_entity_poly.pdbx_strand_id
1 'polypeptide(L)'
;MRLTIFLAIAGCVLLFAMIWVATVTMPFSALAKNFPIDVQDSLKPRIDSLPMSPIRVIGGILLILLMLAWLGLFIWGGIDGRNNDYRFWDHAIRFLIIGGAVKAFDIGCLDYILLTKTHFFQHYFPETEGCKGWQQFGYNRKQQIRQCIIIPICSFIGAWIFCYI
;
A
#
# COMPACT_ATOMS: atom_id res chain seq x y z
N MET A 1 9.20 16.83 14.00
CA MET A 1 7.76 16.51 13.84
C MET A 1 7.16 16.89 12.49
N ARG A 2 7.39 18.11 11.93
CA ARG A 2 6.83 18.49 10.63
C ARG A 2 7.17 17.52 9.49
N LEU A 3 8.44 17.10 9.38
CA LEU A 3 8.84 16.12 8.37
C LEU A 3 8.17 14.76 8.57
N THR A 4 7.97 14.31 9.81
CA THR A 4 7.27 13.03 10.08
C THR A 4 5.85 13.06 9.51
N ILE A 5 5.12 14.16 9.72
CA ILE A 5 3.76 14.33 9.19
C ILE A 5 3.79 14.35 7.66
N PHE A 6 4.74 15.08 7.07
CA PHE A 6 4.93 15.09 5.62
C PHE A 6 5.19 13.69 5.06
N LEU A 7 6.11 12.92 5.66
CA LEU A 7 6.43 11.55 5.23
C LEU A 7 5.24 10.59 5.40
N ALA A 8 4.44 10.77 6.46
CA ALA A 8 3.21 10.01 6.65
C ALA A 8 2.19 10.27 5.54
N ILE A 9 1.94 11.55 5.22
CA ILE A 9 1.04 11.94 4.12
C ILE A 9 1.57 11.43 2.78
N ALA A 10 2.87 11.63 2.51
CA ALA A 10 3.51 11.13 1.29
C ALA A 10 3.39 9.60 1.19
N GLY A 11 3.52 8.87 2.31
CA GLY A 11 3.30 7.43 2.36
C GLY A 11 1.89 7.01 1.96
N CYS A 12 0.86 7.75 2.41
CA CYS A 12 -0.53 7.51 2.01
C CYS A 12 -0.74 7.76 0.51
N VAL A 13 -0.17 8.85 -0.01
CA VAL A 13 -0.25 9.20 -1.44
C VAL A 13 0.45 8.13 -2.29
N LEU A 14 1.64 7.69 -1.90
CA LEU A 14 2.36 6.62 -2.60
C LEU A 14 1.59 5.30 -2.54
N LEU A 15 0.97 4.96 -1.41
CA LEU A 15 0.14 3.76 -1.31
C LEU A 15 -1.06 3.82 -2.27
N PHE A 16 -1.78 4.94 -2.29
CA PHE A 16 -2.87 5.14 -3.24
C PHE A 16 -2.39 5.06 -4.69
N ALA A 17 -1.26 5.71 -5.01
CA ALA A 17 -0.67 5.65 -6.34
C ALA A 17 -0.28 4.21 -6.75
N MET A 18 0.25 3.40 -5.83
CA MET A 18 0.54 1.99 -6.09
C MET A 18 -0.72 1.20 -6.42
N ILE A 19 -1.80 1.37 -5.64
CA ILE A 19 -3.10 0.73 -5.93
C ILE A 19 -3.65 1.19 -7.27
N TRP A 20 -3.56 2.48 -7.57
CA TRP A 20 -4.08 3.03 -8.81
C TRP A 20 -3.31 2.52 -10.02
N VAL A 21 -1.98 2.53 -10.00
CA VAL A 21 -1.14 1.98 -11.06
C VAL A 21 -1.41 0.49 -11.22
N ALA A 22 -1.44 -0.28 -10.12
CA ALA A 22 -1.75 -1.70 -10.15
C ALA A 22 -3.11 -1.99 -10.80
N THR A 23 -4.12 -1.16 -10.51
CA THR A 23 -5.49 -1.29 -11.03
C THR A 23 -5.57 -0.93 -12.52
N VAL A 24 -5.01 0.22 -12.91
CA VAL A 24 -5.10 0.74 -14.28
C VAL A 24 -4.31 -0.13 -15.26
N THR A 25 -3.07 -0.46 -14.90
CA THR A 25 -2.17 -1.11 -15.85
C THR A 25 -2.19 -2.63 -15.73
N MET A 26 -2.66 -3.18 -14.61
CA MET A 26 -2.64 -4.60 -14.29
C MET A 26 -1.33 -5.30 -14.70
N PRO A 27 -0.18 -4.86 -14.13
CA PRO A 27 1.13 -5.26 -14.64
C PRO A 27 1.36 -6.76 -14.45
N PHE A 28 0.95 -7.32 -13.32
CA PHE A 28 1.08 -8.73 -12.99
C PHE A 28 -0.30 -9.36 -12.69
N SER A 29 -0.59 -10.50 -13.32
CA SER A 29 -1.82 -11.27 -13.07
C SER A 29 -1.98 -11.67 -11.60
N ALA A 30 -0.87 -11.91 -10.90
CA ALA A 30 -0.85 -12.24 -9.49
C ALA A 30 -1.47 -11.16 -8.58
N LEU A 31 -1.56 -9.90 -9.02
CA LEU A 31 -2.19 -8.82 -8.25
C LEU A 31 -3.69 -9.06 -8.05
N ALA A 32 -4.33 -9.83 -8.93
CA ALA A 32 -5.76 -10.17 -8.81
C ALA A 32 -6.04 -10.94 -7.52
N LYS A 33 -5.06 -11.71 -7.01
CA LYS A 33 -5.18 -12.49 -5.77
C LYS A 33 -5.46 -11.63 -4.53
N ASN A 34 -5.23 -10.32 -4.62
CA ASN A 34 -5.51 -9.39 -3.53
C ASN A 34 -6.98 -8.96 -3.47
N PHE A 35 -7.78 -9.22 -4.51
CA PHE A 35 -9.20 -8.90 -4.54
C PHE A 35 -10.05 -9.95 -3.80
N PRO A 36 -11.33 -9.65 -3.48
CA PRO A 36 -12.29 -10.66 -3.02
C PRO A 36 -12.43 -11.85 -3.98
N ILE A 37 -12.83 -13.01 -3.46
CA ILE A 37 -12.83 -14.27 -4.24
C ILE A 37 -13.80 -14.21 -5.44
N ASP A 38 -15.01 -13.68 -5.25
CA ASP A 38 -16.00 -13.53 -6.32
C ASP A 38 -15.56 -12.56 -7.42
N VAL A 39 -14.82 -11.52 -7.03
CA VAL A 39 -14.16 -10.61 -7.96
C VAL A 39 -13.05 -11.33 -8.73
N GLN A 40 -12.23 -12.14 -8.06
CA GLN A 40 -11.17 -12.93 -8.70
C GLN A 40 -11.74 -13.86 -9.77
N ASP A 41 -12.82 -14.57 -9.45
CA ASP A 41 -13.48 -15.50 -10.37
C ASP A 41 -14.02 -14.77 -11.60
N SER A 42 -14.62 -13.59 -11.40
CA SER A 42 -15.16 -12.76 -12.49
C SER A 42 -14.04 -12.14 -13.36
N LEU A 43 -12.90 -11.82 -12.76
CA LEU A 43 -11.76 -11.22 -13.45
C LEU A 43 -10.90 -12.27 -14.19
N LYS A 44 -10.95 -13.53 -13.77
CA LYS A 44 -10.10 -14.62 -14.26
C LYS A 44 -10.05 -14.74 -15.79
N PRO A 45 -11.16 -14.69 -16.55
CA PRO A 45 -11.11 -14.79 -18.01
C PRO A 45 -10.24 -13.69 -18.63
N ARG A 46 -10.34 -12.45 -18.13
CA ARG A 46 -9.51 -11.33 -18.58
C ARG A 46 -8.05 -11.52 -18.22
N ILE A 47 -7.77 -11.98 -16.99
CA ILE A 47 -6.39 -12.24 -16.54
C ILE A 47 -5.70 -13.31 -17.38
N ASP A 48 -6.40 -14.40 -17.69
CA ASP A 48 -5.86 -15.51 -18.46
C ASP A 48 -5.63 -15.12 -19.93
N SER A 49 -6.44 -14.20 -20.47
CA SER A 49 -6.30 -13.71 -21.84
C SER A 49 -5.44 -12.45 -21.97
N LEU A 50 -4.90 -11.88 -20.88
CA LEU A 50 -4.20 -10.59 -20.88
C LEU A 50 -2.80 -10.75 -21.50
N PRO A 51 -2.53 -10.24 -22.72
CA PRO A 51 -1.20 -10.31 -23.32
C PRO A 51 -0.23 -9.40 -22.56
N MET A 52 1.07 -9.66 -22.66
CA MET A 52 2.06 -8.66 -22.26
C MET A 52 1.98 -7.48 -23.23
N SER A 53 1.75 -6.29 -22.68
CA SER A 53 1.63 -5.04 -23.44
C SER A 53 2.59 -3.98 -22.90
N PRO A 54 2.97 -2.97 -23.70
CA PRO A 54 3.84 -1.89 -23.23
C PRO A 54 3.31 -1.19 -21.96
N ILE A 55 1.98 -1.03 -21.85
CA ILE A 55 1.32 -0.44 -20.68
C ILE A 55 1.59 -1.27 -19.42
N ARG A 56 1.56 -2.60 -19.52
CA ARG A 56 1.83 -3.50 -18.38
C ARG A 56 3.30 -3.45 -17.96
N VAL A 57 4.23 -3.35 -18.91
CA VAL A 57 5.66 -3.19 -18.64
C VAL A 57 5.91 -1.86 -17.93
N ILE A 58 5.38 -0.76 -18.47
CA ILE A 58 5.50 0.57 -17.88
C ILE A 58 4.88 0.59 -16.48
N GLY A 59 3.69 -0.01 -16.32
CA GLY A 59 3.02 -0.13 -15.03
C GLY A 59 3.84 -0.92 -14.00
N GLY A 60 4.50 -2.00 -14.43
CA GLY A 60 5.39 -2.79 -13.59
C GLY A 60 6.61 -1.97 -13.12
N ILE A 61 7.26 -1.25 -14.05
CA ILE A 61 8.38 -0.35 -13.73
C ILE A 61 7.92 0.73 -12.75
N LEU A 62 6.78 1.37 -13.02
CA LEU A 62 6.25 2.43 -12.18
C LEU A 62 5.89 1.91 -10.77
N LEU A 63 5.30 0.72 -10.67
CA LEU A 63 5.00 0.09 -9.39
C LEU A 63 6.27 -0.19 -8.57
N ILE A 64 7.35 -0.65 -9.22
CA ILE A 64 8.66 -0.84 -8.58
C ILE A 64 9.21 0.50 -8.09
N LEU A 65 9.19 1.55 -8.91
CA LEU A 65 9.66 2.88 -8.54
C LEU A 65 8.86 3.46 -7.35
N LEU A 66 7.55 3.29 -7.35
CA LEU A 66 6.69 3.72 -6.23
C LEU A 66 7.00 2.94 -4.95
N MET A 67 7.25 1.62 -5.05
CA MET A 67 7.65 0.80 -3.91
C MET A 67 9.02 1.21 -3.36
N LEU A 68 9.99 1.52 -4.23
CA LEU A 68 11.29 2.06 -3.85
C LEU A 68 11.16 3.43 -3.19
N ALA A 69 10.32 4.32 -3.72
CA ALA A 69 10.03 5.62 -3.12
C ALA A 69 9.40 5.46 -1.73
N TRP A 70 8.47 4.52 -1.58
CA TRP A 70 7.82 4.23 -0.30
C TRP A 70 8.83 3.72 0.74
N LEU A 71 9.74 2.81 0.36
CA LEU A 71 10.86 2.39 1.23
C LEU A 71 11.81 3.56 1.52
N GLY A 72 12.07 4.40 0.52
CA GLY A 72 12.88 5.60 0.63
C GLY A 72 12.37 6.59 1.69
N LEU A 73 11.06 6.69 1.92
CA LEU A 73 10.49 7.52 2.99
C LEU A 73 11.01 7.11 4.38
N PHE A 74 11.10 5.80 4.65
CA PHE A 74 11.59 5.28 5.93
C PHE A 74 13.10 5.47 6.05
N ILE A 75 13.85 5.24 4.98
CA ILE A 75 15.29 5.46 4.96
C ILE A 75 15.60 6.94 5.20
N TRP A 76 14.91 7.84 4.48
CA TRP A 76 15.06 9.27 4.65
C TRP A 76 14.64 9.73 6.06
N GLY A 77 13.53 9.22 6.59
CA GLY A 77 13.11 9.49 7.95
C GLY A 77 14.12 9.01 9.01
N GLY A 78 14.86 7.94 8.72
CA GLY A 78 15.97 7.46 9.54
C GLY A 78 17.19 8.37 9.46
N ILE A 79 17.66 8.69 8.24
CA ILE A 79 18.82 9.58 8.03
C ILE A 79 18.56 10.97 8.62
N ASP A 80 17.39 11.54 8.37
CA ASP A 80 16.99 12.83 8.94
C ASP A 80 16.96 12.78 10.47
N GLY A 81 16.41 11.72 11.07
CA GLY A 81 16.38 11.59 12.52
C GLY A 81 17.78 11.57 13.11
N ARG A 82 18.71 10.83 12.50
CA ARG A 82 20.10 10.78 12.92
C ARG A 82 20.77 12.15 12.84
N ASN A 83 20.58 12.88 11.74
CA ASN A 83 21.13 14.23 11.56
C ASN A 83 20.56 15.25 12.56
N ASN A 84 19.50 14.90 13.29
CA ASN A 84 18.87 15.71 14.32
C ASN A 84 18.96 15.04 15.72
N ASP A 85 19.95 14.16 15.92
CA ASP A 85 20.26 13.50 17.20
C ASP A 85 19.10 12.69 17.82
N TYR A 86 18.25 12.10 16.97
CA TYR A 86 17.15 11.25 17.43
C TYR A 86 17.71 10.02 18.16
N ARG A 87 17.13 9.72 19.31
CA ARG A 87 17.41 8.49 20.05
C ARG A 87 16.52 7.37 19.53
N PHE A 88 16.77 6.14 19.99
CA PHE A 88 15.98 4.97 19.63
C PHE A 88 14.46 5.21 19.67
N TRP A 89 13.94 5.79 20.76
CA TRP A 89 12.50 6.03 20.91
C TRP A 89 11.97 7.10 19.96
N ASP A 90 12.76 8.11 19.61
CA ASP A 90 12.35 9.14 18.66
C ASP A 90 12.19 8.55 17.25
N HIS A 91 13.12 7.67 16.84
CA HIS A 91 12.98 6.90 15.61
C HIS A 91 11.80 5.94 15.64
N ALA A 92 11.64 5.19 16.74
CA ALA A 92 10.56 4.22 16.87
C ALA A 92 9.19 4.90 16.76
N ILE A 93 8.98 5.99 17.50
CA ILE A 93 7.75 6.78 17.44
C ILE A 93 7.53 7.36 16.05
N ARG A 94 8.57 7.90 15.40
CA ARG A 94 8.47 8.40 14.03
C ARG A 94 8.01 7.32 13.04
N PHE A 95 8.62 6.15 13.05
CA PHE A 95 8.26 5.06 12.14
C PHE A 95 6.88 4.48 12.46
N LEU A 96 6.50 4.40 13.74
CA LEU A 96 5.15 4.05 14.17
C LEU A 96 4.11 5.05 13.65
N ILE A 97 4.38 6.35 13.72
CA ILE A 97 3.48 7.39 13.18
C ILE A 97 3.31 7.22 11.68
N ILE A 98 4.42 7.08 10.93
CA ILE A 98 4.37 6.95 9.47
C ILE A 98 3.64 5.66 9.07
N GLY A 99 4.09 4.51 9.59
CA GLY A 99 3.49 3.21 9.29
C GLY A 99 2.04 3.11 9.76
N GLY A 100 1.74 3.62 10.94
CA GLY A 100 0.38 3.67 11.50
C GLY A 100 -0.55 4.56 10.69
N ALA A 101 -0.10 5.73 10.22
CA ALA A 101 -0.89 6.61 9.36
C ALA A 101 -1.20 5.96 8.01
N VAL A 102 -0.18 5.38 7.35
CA VAL A 102 -0.37 4.63 6.10
C VAL A 102 -1.35 3.48 6.32
N LYS A 103 -1.28 2.80 7.47
CA LYS A 103 -2.16 1.68 7.76
C LYS A 103 -3.60 2.09 8.07
N ALA A 104 -3.77 3.17 8.80
CA ALA A 104 -5.08 3.75 9.05
C ALA A 104 -5.72 4.23 7.74
N PHE A 105 -4.93 4.83 6.84
CA PHE A 105 -5.38 5.22 5.52
C PHE A 105 -5.76 4.01 4.65
N ASP A 106 -4.98 2.94 4.67
CA ASP A 106 -5.32 1.68 4.00
C ASP A 106 -6.70 1.15 4.44
N ILE A 107 -6.93 1.02 5.74
CA ILE A 107 -8.20 0.49 6.28
C ILE A 107 -9.37 1.44 6.02
N GLY A 108 -9.21 2.72 6.32
CA GLY A 108 -10.30 3.69 6.28
C GLY A 108 -10.59 4.23 4.88
N CYS A 109 -9.55 4.57 4.12
CA CYS A 109 -9.71 5.14 2.79
C CYS A 109 -9.78 4.06 1.73
N LEU A 110 -8.82 3.12 1.68
CA LEU A 110 -8.77 2.15 0.58
C LEU A 110 -9.79 1.03 0.76
N ASP A 111 -9.74 0.32 1.89
CA ASP A 111 -10.61 -0.83 2.14
C ASP A 111 -12.06 -0.45 2.42
N TYR A 112 -12.31 0.70 3.05
CA TYR A 112 -13.68 1.15 3.33
C TYR A 112 -14.22 2.07 2.24
N ILE A 113 -13.63 3.25 2.03
CA ILE A 113 -14.18 4.22 1.07
C ILE A 113 -14.01 3.75 -0.37
N LEU A 114 -12.78 3.57 -0.83
CA LEU A 114 -12.45 3.29 -2.24
C LEU A 114 -13.08 1.96 -2.69
N LEU A 115 -12.96 0.91 -1.89
CA LEU A 115 -13.50 -0.41 -2.22
C LEU A 115 -15.04 -0.45 -2.17
N THR A 116 -15.65 0.05 -1.08
CA THR A 116 -17.08 -0.20 -0.81
C THR A 116 -18.02 0.94 -1.16
N LYS A 117 -17.52 2.19 -1.15
CA LYS A 117 -18.33 3.39 -1.33
C LYS A 117 -18.13 4.05 -2.68
N THR A 118 -17.12 3.65 -3.44
CA THR A 118 -16.87 4.18 -4.79
C THR A 118 -16.96 3.09 -5.85
N HIS A 119 -17.15 3.51 -7.10
CA HIS A 119 -17.08 2.61 -8.26
C HIS A 119 -15.67 2.54 -8.87
N PHE A 120 -14.63 2.81 -8.07
CA PHE A 120 -13.26 2.93 -8.57
C PHE A 120 -12.79 1.66 -9.30
N PHE A 121 -12.96 0.48 -8.68
CA PHE A 121 -12.52 -0.77 -9.30
C PHE A 121 -13.41 -1.19 -10.47
N GLN A 122 -14.73 -0.98 -10.35
CA GLN A 122 -15.72 -1.31 -11.39
C GLN A 122 -15.52 -0.44 -12.63
N HIS A 123 -15.02 0.79 -12.49
CA HIS A 123 -14.64 1.62 -13.62
C HIS A 123 -13.54 0.98 -14.49
N TYR A 124 -12.58 0.30 -13.87
CA TYR A 124 -11.47 -0.38 -14.58
C TYR A 124 -11.76 -1.85 -14.92
N PHE A 125 -12.63 -2.49 -14.14
CA PHE A 125 -13.06 -3.88 -14.25
C PHE A 125 -14.59 -3.98 -14.30
N PRO A 126 -15.24 -3.48 -15.37
CA PRO A 126 -16.69 -3.48 -15.48
C PRO A 126 -17.31 -4.87 -15.39
N GLU A 127 -16.57 -5.91 -15.79
CA GLU A 127 -16.96 -7.32 -15.67
C GLU A 127 -17.13 -7.80 -14.21
N THR A 128 -16.67 -7.02 -13.23
CA THR A 128 -16.82 -7.30 -11.80
C THR A 128 -17.98 -6.50 -11.17
N GLU A 129 -18.77 -5.80 -11.98
CA GLU A 129 -19.94 -5.08 -11.50
C GLU A 129 -20.97 -6.06 -10.90
N GLY A 130 -21.50 -5.73 -9.73
CA GLY A 130 -22.42 -6.61 -8.98
C GLY A 130 -21.73 -7.67 -8.10
N CYS A 131 -20.40 -7.83 -8.15
CA CYS A 131 -19.68 -8.67 -7.19
C CYS A 131 -19.92 -8.16 -5.76
N LYS A 132 -20.33 -9.07 -4.86
CA LYS A 132 -20.60 -8.76 -3.45
C LYS A 132 -19.32 -8.41 -2.70
N GLY A 133 -18.18 -8.93 -3.15
CA GLY A 133 -16.87 -8.68 -2.59
C GLY A 133 -16.51 -7.19 -2.53
N TRP A 134 -16.96 -6.38 -3.49
CA TRP A 134 -16.74 -4.94 -3.47
C TRP A 134 -17.43 -4.25 -2.27
N GLN A 135 -18.52 -4.80 -1.76
CA GLN A 135 -19.24 -4.27 -0.60
C GLN A 135 -18.76 -4.87 0.73
N GLN A 136 -17.83 -5.83 0.70
CA GLN A 136 -17.39 -6.56 1.88
C GLN A 136 -16.19 -5.88 2.55
N PHE A 137 -16.48 -4.91 3.42
CA PHE A 137 -15.45 -4.32 4.27
C PHE A 137 -14.77 -5.38 5.15
N GLY A 138 -13.43 -5.39 5.13
CA GLY A 138 -12.63 -6.29 5.95
C GLY A 138 -12.56 -7.74 5.46
N TYR A 139 -12.80 -8.01 4.17
CA TYR A 139 -12.53 -9.33 3.59
C TYR A 139 -11.06 -9.78 3.80
N ASN A 140 -10.14 -8.82 3.86
CA ASN A 140 -8.70 -9.01 4.10
C ASN A 140 -8.30 -8.90 5.59
N ARG A 141 -9.24 -8.99 6.55
CA ARG A 141 -8.99 -8.74 7.99
C ARG A 141 -7.80 -9.50 8.58
N LYS A 142 -7.60 -10.77 8.20
CA LYS A 142 -6.44 -11.57 8.67
C LYS A 142 -5.11 -10.92 8.27
N GLN A 143 -5.01 -10.45 7.03
CA GLN A 143 -3.84 -9.74 6.52
C GLN A 143 -3.69 -8.37 7.20
N GLN A 144 -4.78 -7.64 7.39
CA GLN A 144 -4.81 -6.36 8.10
C GLN A 144 -4.23 -6.48 9.51
N ILE A 145 -4.70 -7.45 10.30
CA ILE A 145 -4.20 -7.74 11.65
C ILE A 145 -2.71 -8.08 11.63
N ARG A 146 -2.28 -8.96 10.71
CA ARG A 146 -0.87 -9.32 10.57
C ARG A 146 -0.01 -8.09 10.30
N GLN A 147 -0.44 -7.20 9.42
CA GLN A 147 0.29 -5.98 9.10
C GLN A 147 0.33 -5.00 10.29
N CYS A 148 -0.76 -4.89 11.07
CA CYS A 148 -0.77 -4.09 12.30
C CYS A 148 0.23 -4.60 13.36
N ILE A 149 0.58 -5.89 13.35
CA ILE A 149 1.62 -6.47 14.23
C ILE A 149 3.01 -6.26 13.64
N ILE A 150 3.16 -6.42 12.32
CA ILE A 150 4.45 -6.27 11.62
C ILE A 150 4.95 -4.83 11.68
N ILE A 151 4.07 -3.83 11.55
CA ILE A 151 4.45 -2.41 11.53
C ILE A 151 5.24 -2.01 12.80
N PRO A 152 4.80 -2.29 14.03
CA PRO A 152 5.59 -2.06 15.23
C PRO A 152 6.95 -2.77 15.21
N ILE A 153 6.98 -4.05 14.83
CA ILE A 153 8.23 -4.83 14.78
C ILE A 153 9.23 -4.18 13.82
N CYS A 154 8.80 -3.88 12.59
CA CYS A 154 9.63 -3.19 11.61
C CYS A 154 10.04 -1.78 12.06
N SER A 155 9.18 -1.07 12.79
CA SER A 155 9.49 0.26 13.33
C SER A 155 10.60 0.18 14.38
N PHE A 156 10.56 -0.80 15.28
CA PHE A 156 11.62 -1.01 16.27
C PHE A 156 12.94 -1.47 15.64
N ILE A 157 12.88 -2.36 14.64
CA ILE A 157 14.06 -2.77 13.89
C ILE A 157 14.68 -1.57 13.18
N GLY A 158 13.88 -0.78 12.47
CA GLY A 158 14.34 0.44 11.80
C GLY A 158 14.96 1.43 12.79
N ALA A 159 14.31 1.63 13.95
CA ALA A 159 14.82 2.50 14.99
C ALA A 159 16.17 2.02 15.56
N TRP A 160 16.32 0.71 15.75
CA TRP A 160 17.59 0.12 16.15
C TRP A 160 18.67 0.40 15.08
N ILE A 161 18.39 0.08 13.82
CA ILE A 161 19.33 0.32 12.70
C ILE A 161 19.80 1.78 12.67
N PHE A 162 18.89 2.76 12.66
CA PHE A 162 19.26 4.17 12.53
C PHE A 162 19.83 4.79 13.81
N CYS A 163 19.64 4.17 14.97
CA CYS A 163 20.26 4.60 16.22
C CYS A 163 21.73 4.17 16.33
N TYR A 164 22.13 3.09 15.63
CA TYR A 164 23.47 2.49 15.77
C TYR A 164 24.36 2.59 14.52
N ILE A 165 23.81 2.99 13.37
CA ILE A 165 24.59 3.34 12.17
C ILE A 165 24.98 4.79 12.26
#